data_AF-A0A0H5R3H7-F1
#
_entry.id   AF-A0A0H5R3H7-F1
#
_cell.length_a   1.000
_cell.length_b   1.000
_cell.length_c   1.000
_cell.angle_alpha   90.00
_cell.angle_beta   90.00
_cell.angle_gamma   90.00
#
_symmetry.space_group_name_H-M   'P 1'
#
loop_
_entity.id
_entity.type
_entity.pdbx_description
1 polymer ?
#
loop_
_entity_poly.entity_id
_entity_poly.type
_entity_poly.pdbx_seq_one_letter_code
_entity_poly.pdbx_strand_id
1 'polypeptide(L)'
;NKSSAITGDVEAKYTDVKNGIVFTQAWTTANVLRTQVELENQIAKGLKLDLNTALLPEKGQKTALVNAVWKQPGLHSRAVVDLFKGPTFTADTVIGRDGFLLGGEASYDVTAGKISRYAACLGFSAPEYAVTLHGLGNLSAYSASYYHRVSRDVEAG
;
A
#
# COMPACT_ATOMS: atom_id res chain seq x y z
N ASN A 1 -7.89 18.77 21.97
CA ASN A 1 -8.64 17.93 22.93
C ASN A 1 -8.05 16.54 22.88
N LYS A 2 -7.29 16.09 23.89
CA LYS A 2 -6.74 14.72 23.94
C LYS A 2 -7.75 13.84 24.69
N SER A 3 -8.21 12.76 24.04
CA SER A 3 -9.18 11.82 24.63
C SER A 3 -8.53 11.01 25.76
N SER A 4 -9.28 10.73 26.82
CA SER A 4 -8.88 9.84 27.93
C SER A 4 -9.05 8.34 27.61
N ALA A 5 -9.39 8.00 26.36
CA ALA A 5 -9.60 6.61 25.95
C ALA A 5 -8.28 5.83 25.91
N ILE A 6 -8.28 4.64 26.52
CA ILE A 6 -7.14 3.71 26.46
C ILE A 6 -7.27 2.89 25.17
N THR A 7 -6.24 2.95 24.33
CA THR A 7 -6.17 2.19 23.07
C THR A 7 -5.19 1.04 23.24
N GLY A 8 -5.57 -0.13 22.76
CA GLY A 8 -4.71 -1.31 22.73
C GLY A 8 -5.08 -2.19 21.53
N ASP A 9 -4.11 -2.96 21.10
CA ASP A 9 -4.23 -3.90 19.99
C ASP A 9 -3.50 -5.21 20.33
N VAL A 10 -4.03 -6.30 19.80
CA VAL A 10 -3.41 -7.62 19.85
C VAL A 10 -3.25 -8.06 18.41
N GLU A 11 -2.03 -8.37 18.01
CA GLU A 11 -1.69 -8.87 16.69
C GLU A 11 -1.11 -10.28 16.79
N ALA A 12 -1.63 -11.18 15.96
CA ALA A 12 -1.13 -12.54 15.79
C ALA A 12 -0.70 -12.72 14.33
N LYS A 13 0.52 -13.22 14.13
CA LYS A 13 1.07 -13.51 12.81
C LYS A 13 1.47 -14.97 12.72
N TYR A 14 0.99 -15.62 11.68
CA TYR A 14 1.35 -16.98 11.28
C TYR A 14 2.02 -16.93 9.91
N THR A 15 3.09 -17.70 9.73
CA THR A 15 3.87 -17.71 8.49
C THR A 15 4.15 -19.14 8.09
N ASP A 16 3.66 -19.53 6.92
CA ASP A 16 3.98 -20.80 6.28
C ASP A 16 4.98 -20.55 5.15
N VAL A 17 6.26 -20.76 5.47
CA VAL A 17 7.37 -20.49 4.55
C VAL A 17 7.35 -21.42 3.33
N LYS A 18 6.84 -22.65 3.50
CA LYS A 18 6.82 -23.65 2.42
C LYS A 18 5.86 -23.27 1.30
N ASN A 19 4.69 -22.74 1.67
CA ASN A 19 3.65 -22.32 0.74
C ASN A 19 3.65 -20.81 0.48
N GLY A 20 4.59 -20.05 1.06
CA GLY A 20 4.68 -18.60 0.86
C GLY A 20 3.45 -17.82 1.35
N ILE A 21 2.74 -18.37 2.35
CA ILE A 21 1.53 -17.79 2.92
C ILE A 21 1.88 -17.09 4.23
N VAL A 22 1.40 -15.86 4.39
CA VAL A 22 1.43 -15.15 5.67
C VAL A 22 0.00 -14.80 6.05
N PHE A 23 -0.38 -15.17 7.26
CA PHE A 23 -1.67 -14.83 7.84
C PHE A 23 -1.44 -13.94 9.04
N THR A 24 -2.02 -12.75 9.04
CA THR A 24 -1.92 -11.78 10.13
C THR A 24 -3.33 -11.40 10.55
N GLN A 25 -3.60 -11.49 11.85
CA GLN A 25 -4.88 -11.12 12.43
C GLN A 25 -4.65 -10.15 13.59
N ALA A 26 -5.31 -9.00 13.55
CA ALA A 26 -5.22 -8.00 14.60
C ALA A 26 -6.62 -7.67 15.15
N TRP A 27 -6.72 -7.53 16.46
CA TRP A 27 -7.95 -7.12 17.13
C TRP A 27 -7.67 -5.96 18.08
N THR A 28 -8.45 -4.89 17.96
CA THR A 28 -8.26 -3.67 18.76
C THR A 28 -9.32 -3.55 19.86
N THR A 29 -9.01 -2.75 20.89
CA THR A 29 -9.97 -2.41 21.96
C THR A 29 -11.21 -1.66 21.46
N ALA A 30 -11.15 -1.08 20.25
CA ALA A 30 -12.30 -0.50 19.55
C ALA A 30 -13.09 -1.54 18.74
N ASN A 31 -12.94 -2.82 19.07
CA ASN A 31 -13.58 -3.98 18.45
C ASN A 31 -13.39 -4.08 16.92
N VAL A 32 -12.27 -3.58 16.40
CA VAL A 32 -11.96 -3.71 14.96
C VAL A 32 -11.18 -4.98 14.74
N LEU A 33 -11.76 -5.94 14.02
CA LEU A 33 -11.07 -7.17 13.61
C LEU A 33 -10.46 -6.96 12.23
N ARG A 34 -9.14 -7.05 12.12
CA ARG A 34 -8.39 -6.99 10.86
C ARG A 34 -7.82 -8.36 10.55
N THR A 35 -7.97 -8.80 9.32
CA THR A 35 -7.38 -10.05 8.82
C THR A 35 -6.71 -9.78 7.50
N GLN A 36 -5.42 -10.07 7.44
CA GLN A 36 -4.56 -9.92 6.27
C GLN A 36 -4.04 -11.30 5.89
N VAL A 37 -4.24 -11.68 4.63
CA VAL A 37 -3.71 -12.91 4.06
C VAL A 37 -2.83 -12.53 2.89
N GLU A 38 -1.55 -12.90 2.94
CA GLU A 38 -0.58 -12.64 1.89
C GLU A 38 -0.13 -13.96 1.28
N LEU A 39 -0.01 -13.98 -0.04
CA LEU A 39 0.47 -15.11 -0.83
C LEU A 39 1.56 -14.58 -1.75
N GLU A 40 2.79 -15.04 -1.56
CA GLU A 40 3.93 -14.58 -2.34
C GLU A 40 4.55 -15.70 -3.18
N ASN A 41 4.90 -15.38 -4.43
CA ASN A 41 5.68 -16.22 -5.34
C ASN A 41 5.07 -17.61 -5.67
N GLN A 42 3.79 -17.85 -5.36
CA GLN A 42 3.13 -19.13 -5.66
C GLN A 42 2.58 -19.23 -7.09
N ILE A 43 2.05 -18.13 -7.63
CA ILE A 43 1.47 -18.11 -8.99
C ILE A 43 2.54 -17.70 -10.01
N ALA A 44 3.32 -16.66 -9.71
CA ALA A 44 4.40 -16.18 -10.55
C ALA A 44 5.51 -15.58 -9.68
N LYS A 45 6.77 -15.65 -10.16
CA LYS A 45 7.91 -15.00 -9.50
C LYS A 45 7.69 -13.49 -9.40
N GLY A 46 7.84 -12.95 -8.20
CA GLY A 46 7.67 -11.54 -7.89
C GLY A 46 6.21 -11.10 -7.77
N LEU A 47 5.24 -12.00 -7.97
CA LEU A 47 3.83 -11.70 -7.71
C LEU A 47 3.51 -11.97 -6.24
N LYS A 48 2.96 -10.95 -5.60
CA LYS A 48 2.40 -11.00 -4.25
C LYS A 48 0.93 -10.65 -4.35
N LEU A 49 0.08 -11.54 -3.85
CA LEU A 49 -1.34 -11.26 -3.65
C LEU A 49 -1.57 -11.02 -2.17
N ASP A 50 -2.37 -10.04 -1.83
CA ASP A 50 -2.83 -9.84 -0.48
C ASP A 50 -4.32 -9.54 -0.42
N LEU A 51 -4.95 -10.11 0.59
CA LEU A 51 -6.34 -9.91 0.93
C LEU A 51 -6.39 -9.28 2.31
N ASN A 52 -6.78 -8.03 2.37
CA ASN A 52 -6.94 -7.25 3.58
C ASN A 52 -8.42 -7.06 3.88
N THR A 53 -8.91 -7.66 4.95
CA THR A 53 -10.29 -7.50 5.41
C THR A 53 -10.33 -6.82 6.76
N ALA A 54 -11.30 -5.94 6.97
CA ALA A 54 -11.59 -5.38 8.29
C ALA A 54 -13.08 -5.47 8.57
N LEU A 55 -13.41 -5.85 9.80
CA LEU A 55 -14.76 -5.94 10.31
C LEU A 55 -14.90 -5.06 11.54
N LEU A 56 -15.91 -4.21 11.54
CA LEU A 56 -16.33 -3.39 12.67
C LEU A 56 -17.72 -3.87 13.10
N PRO A 57 -17.82 -4.84 14.01
CA PRO A 57 -19.08 -5.46 14.39
C PRO A 57 -20.09 -4.46 14.94
N GLU A 58 -19.63 -3.48 15.74
CA GLU A 58 -20.50 -2.46 16.35
C GLU A 58 -21.25 -1.60 15.32
N LYS A 59 -20.65 -1.37 14.15
CA LYS A 59 -21.24 -0.55 13.07
C LYS A 59 -21.75 -1.39 11.89
N GLY A 60 -21.58 -2.72 11.94
CA GLY A 60 -21.85 -3.62 10.81
C GLY A 60 -21.02 -3.31 9.56
N GLN A 61 -19.95 -2.54 9.68
CA GLN A 61 -19.11 -2.13 8.55
C GLN A 61 -18.07 -3.21 8.27
N LYS A 62 -17.90 -3.53 6.99
CA LYS A 62 -16.89 -4.46 6.49
C LYS A 62 -16.16 -3.85 5.32
N THR A 63 -14.85 -4.07 5.26
CA THR A 63 -14.01 -3.71 4.13
C THR A 63 -13.21 -4.92 3.70
N ALA A 64 -12.93 -4.99 2.41
CA ALA A 64 -12.11 -6.03 1.81
C ALA A 64 -11.39 -5.40 0.63
N LEU A 65 -10.07 -5.36 0.76
CA LEU A 65 -9.12 -4.82 -0.18
C LEU A 65 -8.31 -6.00 -0.70
N VAL A 66 -8.39 -6.26 -1.99
CA VAL A 66 -7.52 -7.23 -2.66
C VAL A 66 -6.43 -6.44 -3.34
N ASN A 67 -5.17 -6.66 -2.97
CA ASN A 67 -4.05 -6.08 -3.70
C ASN A 67 -3.25 -7.18 -4.40
N ALA A 68 -2.78 -6.86 -5.59
CA ALA A 68 -1.89 -7.68 -6.39
C ALA A 68 -0.68 -6.81 -6.73
N VAL A 69 0.49 -7.19 -6.23
CA VAL A 69 1.75 -6.49 -6.43
C VAL A 69 2.66 -7.37 -7.27
N TRP A 70 3.10 -6.88 -8.40
CA TRP A 70 4.06 -7.56 -9.25
C TRP A 70 5.38 -6.79 -9.27
N LYS A 71 6.43 -7.43 -8.78
CA LYS A 71 7.78 -6.88 -8.69
C LYS A 71 8.71 -7.59 -9.68
N GLN A 72 9.36 -6.80 -10.52
CA GLN A 72 10.42 -7.23 -11.42
C GLN A 72 11.60 -6.25 -11.32
N PRO A 73 12.82 -6.63 -11.75
CA PRO A 73 13.94 -5.69 -11.81
C PRO A 73 13.58 -4.47 -12.67
N GLY A 74 13.52 -3.28 -12.07
CA GLY A 74 13.18 -2.03 -12.75
C GLY A 74 11.68 -1.79 -13.02
N LEU A 75 10.79 -2.69 -12.59
CA LEU A 75 9.34 -2.53 -12.74
C LEU A 75 8.60 -2.95 -11.45
N HIS A 76 7.74 -2.09 -10.96
CA HIS A 76 6.85 -2.37 -9.85
C HIS A 76 5.43 -1.97 -10.25
N SER A 77 4.54 -2.93 -10.38
CA SER A 77 3.13 -2.67 -10.66
C SER A 77 2.28 -3.16 -9.51
N ARG A 78 1.24 -2.40 -9.15
CA ARG A 78 0.26 -2.81 -8.15
C ARG A 78 -1.14 -2.53 -8.68
N ALA A 79 -2.04 -3.46 -8.38
CA ALA A 79 -3.47 -3.31 -8.58
C ALA A 79 -4.17 -3.54 -7.24
N VAL A 80 -5.14 -2.70 -6.91
CA VAL A 80 -5.89 -2.72 -5.67
C VAL A 80 -7.37 -2.64 -5.99
N VAL A 81 -8.15 -3.52 -5.39
CA VAL A 81 -9.61 -3.57 -5.55
C VAL A 81 -10.26 -3.46 -4.18
N ASP A 82 -11.00 -2.39 -3.94
CA ASP A 82 -11.90 -2.29 -2.78
C ASP A 82 -13.26 -2.88 -3.17
N LEU A 83 -13.67 -3.96 -2.52
CA LEU A 83 -14.88 -4.72 -2.84
C LEU A 83 -16.16 -4.12 -2.22
N PHE A 84 -16.06 -3.41 -1.10
CA PHE A 84 -17.23 -3.00 -0.32
C PHE A 84 -17.50 -1.49 -0.36
N LYS A 85 -16.51 -0.68 -0.71
CA LYS A 85 -16.68 0.76 -0.89
C LYS A 85 -16.80 1.08 -2.38
N GLY A 86 -17.99 0.83 -2.96
CA GLY A 86 -18.33 1.12 -4.36
C GLY A 86 -17.22 0.69 -5.34
N PRO A 87 -17.22 -0.55 -5.85
CA PRO A 87 -16.03 -1.26 -6.33
C PRO A 87 -15.01 -0.32 -6.98
N THR A 88 -13.95 0.00 -6.24
CA THR A 88 -12.94 0.94 -6.73
C THR A 88 -11.71 0.15 -7.13
N PHE A 89 -11.30 0.32 -8.38
CA PHE A 89 -10.10 -0.28 -8.93
C PHE A 89 -9.00 0.77 -8.95
N THR A 90 -7.86 0.51 -8.31
CA THR A 90 -6.68 1.38 -8.36
C THR A 90 -5.53 0.61 -8.97
N ALA A 91 -4.87 1.18 -9.95
CA ALA A 91 -3.65 0.63 -10.52
C ALA A 91 -2.53 1.67 -10.43
N ASP A 92 -1.36 1.22 -10.03
CA ASP A 92 -0.15 2.00 -10.06
C ASP A 92 1.00 1.21 -10.67
N THR A 93 1.92 1.93 -11.30
CA THR A 93 3.10 1.35 -11.92
C THR A 93 4.24 2.33 -11.80
N VAL A 94 5.39 1.81 -11.37
CA VAL A 94 6.65 2.53 -11.22
C VAL A 94 7.70 1.80 -12.04
N ILE A 95 8.38 2.54 -12.91
CA ILE A 95 9.48 2.07 -13.72
C ILE A 95 10.74 2.77 -13.24
N GLY A 96 11.79 1.98 -13.02
CA GLY A 96 13.08 2.47 -12.51
C GLY A 96 14.21 2.11 -13.45
N ARG A 97 15.05 3.10 -13.79
CA ARG A 97 16.26 2.89 -14.60
C ARG A 97 17.34 3.90 -14.25
N ASP A 98 18.56 3.41 -14.03
CA ASP A 98 19.75 4.23 -13.75
C ASP A 98 19.54 5.28 -12.63
N GLY A 99 18.83 4.89 -11.57
CA GLY A 99 18.49 5.75 -10.43
C GLY A 99 17.23 6.59 -10.62
N PHE A 100 16.77 6.81 -11.86
CA PHE A 100 15.50 7.51 -12.12
C PHE A 100 14.31 6.59 -11.88
N LEU A 101 13.27 7.15 -11.27
CA LEU A 101 11.99 6.50 -11.00
C LEU A 101 10.88 7.35 -11.61
N LEU A 102 10.05 6.74 -12.45
CA LEU A 102 8.84 7.36 -12.96
C LEU A 102 7.68 6.46 -12.59
N GLY A 103 6.64 7.03 -11.97
CA GLY A 103 5.45 6.29 -11.65
C GLY A 103 4.17 7.07 -11.86
N GLY A 104 3.09 6.31 -11.98
CA GLY A 104 1.75 6.83 -12.08
C GLY A 104 0.79 5.95 -11.30
N GLU A 105 -0.28 6.56 -10.81
CA GLU A 105 -1.39 5.90 -10.14
C GLU A 105 -2.69 6.42 -10.75
N ALA A 106 -3.64 5.51 -10.99
CA ALA A 106 -4.99 5.83 -11.41
C ALA A 106 -5.99 4.97 -10.64
N SER A 107 -7.04 5.61 -10.14
CA SER A 107 -8.17 5.00 -9.46
C SER A 107 -9.45 5.25 -10.23
N TYR A 108 -10.24 4.19 -10.43
CA TYR A 108 -11.52 4.19 -11.12
C TYR A 108 -12.61 3.69 -10.18
N ASP A 109 -13.67 4.48 -10.02
CA ASP A 109 -14.85 4.11 -9.26
C ASP A 109 -15.86 3.48 -10.22
N VAL A 110 -16.11 2.17 -10.07
CA VAL A 110 -17.00 1.41 -10.95
C VAL A 110 -18.47 1.78 -10.74
N THR A 111 -18.84 2.25 -9.54
CA THR A 111 -20.23 2.61 -9.23
C THR A 111 -20.60 3.95 -9.85
N ALA A 112 -19.68 4.92 -9.80
CA ALA A 112 -19.85 6.22 -10.42
C ALA A 112 -19.43 6.27 -11.90
N GLY A 113 -18.81 5.20 -12.41
CA GLY A 113 -18.37 5.10 -13.80
C GLY A 113 -17.26 6.09 -14.19
N LYS A 114 -16.50 6.61 -13.22
CA LYS A 114 -15.55 7.72 -13.43
C LYS A 114 -14.20 7.46 -12.77
N ILE A 115 -13.16 8.07 -13.34
CA ILE A 115 -11.84 8.14 -12.70
C ILE A 115 -11.97 9.00 -11.44
N SER A 116 -11.69 8.41 -10.29
CA SER A 116 -11.83 9.07 -8.98
C SER A 116 -10.54 9.80 -8.59
N ARG A 117 -9.38 9.23 -8.96
CA ARG A 117 -8.07 9.78 -8.61
C ARG A 117 -7.04 9.46 -9.69
N TYR A 118 -6.14 10.40 -9.97
CA TYR A 118 -4.88 10.12 -10.64
C TYR A 118 -3.74 10.87 -9.95
N ALA A 119 -2.56 10.27 -9.98
CA ALA A 119 -1.34 10.82 -9.44
C ALA A 119 -0.14 10.44 -10.31
N ALA A 120 0.90 11.27 -10.27
CA ALA A 120 2.15 11.03 -10.97
C ALA A 120 3.30 11.25 -10.01
N CYS A 121 4.36 10.46 -10.14
CA CYS A 121 5.57 10.64 -9.35
C CYS A 121 6.82 10.56 -10.23
N LEU A 122 7.80 11.39 -9.87
CA LEU A 122 9.13 11.44 -10.45
C LEU A 122 10.11 11.37 -9.30
N GLY A 123 11.10 10.49 -9.38
CA GLY A 123 12.09 10.34 -8.34
C GLY A 123 13.46 10.06 -8.90
N PHE A 124 14.46 10.32 -8.07
CA PHE A 124 15.83 9.93 -8.30
C PHE A 124 16.37 9.29 -7.03
N SER A 125 16.94 8.10 -7.13
CA SER A 125 17.50 7.34 -6.03
C SER A 125 18.95 7.00 -6.32
N ALA A 126 19.84 7.53 -5.49
CA ALA A 126 21.24 7.19 -5.41
C ALA A 126 21.52 6.45 -4.07
N PRO A 127 22.68 5.80 -3.91
CA PRO A 127 23.02 5.08 -2.68
C PRO A 127 23.01 5.96 -1.41
N GLU A 128 23.29 7.26 -1.54
CA GLU A 128 23.44 8.20 -0.42
C GLU A 128 22.24 9.14 -0.26
N TYR A 129 21.48 9.39 -1.33
CA TYR A 129 20.33 10.30 -1.28
C TYR A 129 19.23 9.87 -2.25
N ALA A 130 17.98 10.17 -1.90
CA ALA A 130 16.83 9.97 -2.74
C ALA A 130 15.93 11.20 -2.72
N VAL A 131 15.44 11.61 -3.89
CA VAL A 131 14.54 12.75 -4.04
C VAL A 131 13.30 12.28 -4.78
N THR A 132 12.13 12.62 -4.28
CA THR A 132 10.86 12.24 -4.91
C THR A 132 9.91 13.42 -4.98
N LEU A 133 9.27 13.61 -6.12
CA LEU A 133 8.25 14.62 -6.41
C LEU A 133 6.96 13.90 -6.78
N HIS A 134 5.90 14.12 -6.02
CA HIS A 134 4.60 13.49 -6.18
C HIS A 134 3.54 14.54 -6.49
N GLY A 135 2.87 14.43 -7.63
CA GLY A 135 1.62 15.13 -7.92
C GLY A 135 0.44 14.28 -7.47
N LEU A 136 -0.23 14.69 -6.40
CA LEU A 136 -1.29 13.96 -5.71
C LEU A 136 -2.67 14.56 -6.00
N GLY A 137 -3.71 13.73 -5.85
CA GLY A 137 -5.09 14.17 -5.85
C GLY A 137 -5.50 14.91 -7.12
N ASN A 138 -5.31 14.27 -8.28
CA ASN A 138 -5.60 14.87 -9.59
C ASN A 138 -4.68 16.06 -9.92
N LEU A 139 -3.40 15.96 -9.56
CA LEU A 139 -2.38 17.01 -9.75
C LEU A 139 -2.72 18.34 -9.06
N SER A 140 -3.58 18.33 -8.05
CA SER A 140 -3.97 19.53 -7.30
C SER A 140 -3.02 19.83 -6.14
N ALA A 141 -2.35 18.80 -5.61
CA ALA A 141 -1.37 18.93 -4.54
C ALA A 141 -0.01 18.37 -4.98
N TYR A 142 1.06 19.08 -4.67
CA TYR A 142 2.42 18.64 -4.95
C TYR A 142 3.13 18.39 -3.63
N SER A 143 3.81 17.25 -3.54
CA SER A 143 4.61 16.87 -2.38
C SER A 143 6.01 16.52 -2.86
N ALA A 144 7.01 16.98 -2.11
CA ALA A 144 8.40 16.66 -2.34
C ALA A 144 8.98 16.03 -1.08
N SER A 145 9.84 15.03 -1.24
CA SER A 145 10.57 14.41 -0.14
C SER A 145 12.03 14.26 -0.53
N TYR A 146 12.91 14.49 0.45
CA TYR A 146 14.35 14.39 0.29
C TYR A 146 14.87 13.51 1.41
N TYR A 147 15.48 12.38 1.06
CA TYR A 147 16.13 11.48 1.99
C TYR A 147 17.64 11.52 1.74
N HIS A 148 18.42 11.55 2.82
CA HIS A 148 19.87 11.57 2.78
C HIS A 148 20.45 10.71 3.90
N ARG A 149 21.30 9.76 3.53
CA ARG A 149 22.09 8.95 4.44
C ARG A 149 23.49 9.55 4.60
N VAL A 150 23.70 10.28 5.68
CA VAL A 150 24.96 11.02 5.94
C VAL A 150 26.06 10.06 6.44
N SER A 151 25.67 9.01 7.16
CA SER A 151 26.57 7.99 7.72
C SER A 151 25.85 6.64 7.82
N ARG A 152 26.58 5.57 8.17
CA ARG A 152 25.97 4.26 8.43
C ARG A 152 24.93 4.30 9.54
N ASP A 153 25.11 5.20 10.51
CA ASP A 153 24.29 5.36 11.71
C ASP A 153 23.38 6.60 11.70
N VAL A 154 23.47 7.45 10.67
CA VAL A 154 22.71 8.71 10.60
C VAL A 154 22.03 8.87 9.25
N GLU A 155 20.71 8.97 9.30
CA GLU A 155 19.80 9.18 8.17
C GLU A 155 18.92 10.39 8.49
N ALA A 156 18.63 11.22 7.47
CA ALA A 156 17.78 12.40 7.59
C ALA A 156 16.81 12.46 6.40
N GLY A 157 15.61 13.00 6.62
CA GLY A 157 14.64 13.28 5.56
C GLY A 157 13.38 13.95 6.03
#